data_AF-A0A0D8X8F9-F1
#
_entry.id   AF-A0A0D8X8F9-F1
#
_cell.length_a   1.000
_cell.length_b   1.000
_cell.length_c   1.000
_cell.angle_alpha   90.00
_cell.angle_beta   90.00
_cell.angle_gamma   90.00
#
_symmetry.space_group_name_H-M   'P 1'
#
loop_
_entity.id
_entity.type
_entity.pdbx_description
1 polymer ?
#
loop_
_entity_poly.entity_id
_entity_poly.type
_entity_poly.pdbx_seq_one_letter_code
_entity_poly.pdbx_strand_id
1 'polypeptide(L)'
;MSDLVVELAVFVDETLWRHFSSKYGEQAHAKLQDYMLTLLNNIQIMYYQPSASPPLTFRVIRYEVLTTQPSAIAGNVHNHGNAQMYLDRFCRYQRNLGIRDWDHAIMLTGYDIHRGAGSRSISGIARLDGMCDPWNTCTLAEGLDFTSAFIGTHELGHRMRHAFELTLSSYM
;
A
#
# COMPACT_ATOMS: atom_id res chain seq x y z
N MET A 1 -0.33 15.37 24.75
CA MET A 1 -1.07 14.77 23.61
C MET A 1 -0.23 13.60 23.15
N SER A 2 -0.81 12.40 23.06
CA SER A 2 -0.10 11.20 22.62
C SER A 2 0.00 11.20 21.10
N ASP A 3 1.20 11.16 20.55
CA ASP A 3 1.41 10.89 19.12
C ASP A 3 0.82 9.52 18.78
N LEU A 4 -0.02 9.45 17.74
CA LEU A 4 -0.59 8.19 17.30
C LEU A 4 0.36 7.55 16.30
N VAL A 5 0.93 6.41 16.67
CA VAL A 5 1.84 5.65 15.81
C VAL A 5 1.03 4.61 15.05
N VAL A 6 1.25 4.52 13.74
CA VAL A 6 0.70 3.48 12.87
C VAL A 6 1.85 2.57 12.43
N GLU A 7 1.81 1.33 12.86
CA GLU A 7 2.79 0.30 12.52
C GLU A 7 2.46 -0.34 11.16
N LEU A 8 3.41 -0.27 10.24
CA LEU A 8 3.24 -0.71 8.86
C LEU A 8 4.05 -1.98 8.57
N ALA A 9 3.42 -2.91 7.86
CA ALA A 9 4.10 -4.00 7.16
C ALA A 9 4.03 -3.77 5.66
N VAL A 10 5.18 -3.67 5.00
CA VAL A 10 5.27 -3.47 3.55
C VAL A 10 5.74 -4.76 2.88
N PHE A 11 4.95 -5.22 1.93
CA PHE A 11 5.22 -6.39 1.09
C PHE A 11 5.46 -5.91 -0.33
N VAL A 12 6.45 -6.51 -1.00
CA VAL A 12 6.69 -6.31 -2.42
C VAL A 12 6.45 -7.62 -3.15
N ASP A 13 5.63 -7.60 -4.19
CA ASP A 13 5.32 -8.80 -4.96
C ASP A 13 6.44 -9.23 -5.92
N GLU A 14 6.33 -10.46 -6.40
CA GLU A 14 7.30 -11.04 -7.30
C GLU A 14 7.45 -10.25 -8.61
N THR A 15 6.36 -9.67 -9.11
CA THR A 15 6.37 -8.91 -10.36
C THR A 15 7.20 -7.64 -10.23
N LEU A 16 7.01 -6.88 -9.14
CA LEU A 16 7.79 -5.67 -8.87
C LEU A 16 9.24 -6.01 -8.57
N TRP A 17 9.47 -7.08 -7.79
CA TRP A 17 10.81 -7.58 -7.52
C TRP A 17 11.56 -7.87 -8.83
N ARG A 18 10.96 -8.67 -9.73
CA ARG A 18 11.56 -9.01 -11.04
C ARG A 18 11.89 -7.76 -11.86
N HIS A 19 11.03 -6.73 -11.83
CA HIS A 19 11.30 -5.47 -12.50
C HIS A 19 12.56 -4.79 -11.95
N PHE A 20 12.65 -4.65 -10.63
CA PHE A 20 13.82 -4.04 -9.98
C PHE A 20 15.08 -4.89 -10.15
N SER A 21 14.99 -6.21 -10.02
CA SER A 21 16.11 -7.14 -10.24
C SER A 21 16.65 -7.05 -11.66
N SER A 22 15.77 -7.03 -12.66
CA SER A 22 16.18 -6.91 -14.07
C SER A 22 16.83 -5.57 -14.38
N LYS A 23 16.41 -4.49 -13.70
CA LYS A 23 16.88 -3.13 -13.97
C LYS A 23 18.15 -2.75 -13.20
N TYR A 24 18.26 -3.19 -11.96
CA TYR A 24 19.31 -2.75 -11.02
C TYR A 24 20.26 -3.87 -10.59
N GLY A 25 20.01 -5.12 -10.98
CA GLY A 25 20.87 -6.27 -10.68
C GLY A 25 21.10 -6.42 -9.18
N GLU A 26 22.36 -6.48 -8.76
CA GLU A 26 22.76 -6.62 -7.34
C GLU A 26 22.23 -5.48 -6.45
N GLN A 27 21.97 -4.30 -7.01
CA GLN A 27 21.46 -3.15 -6.25
C GLN A 27 19.94 -3.15 -6.09
N ALA A 28 19.23 -4.16 -6.62
CA ALA A 28 17.77 -4.16 -6.67
C ALA A 28 17.12 -4.05 -5.27
N HIS A 29 17.62 -4.78 -4.28
CA HIS A 29 17.10 -4.70 -2.91
C HIS A 29 17.25 -3.30 -2.32
N ALA A 30 18.43 -2.68 -2.45
CA ALA A 30 18.68 -1.33 -1.95
C ALA A 30 17.78 -0.30 -2.65
N LYS A 31 17.67 -0.37 -3.99
CA LYS A 31 16.82 0.55 -4.76
C LYS A 31 15.33 0.39 -4.44
N LEU A 32 14.88 -0.82 -4.18
CA LEU A 32 13.49 -1.07 -3.81
C LEU A 32 13.19 -0.57 -2.38
N GLN A 33 14.15 -0.72 -1.45
CA GLN A 33 14.04 -0.16 -0.11
C GLN A 33 14.05 1.38 -0.13
N ASP A 34 14.95 2.01 -0.90
CA ASP A 34 14.98 3.47 -1.10
C ASP A 34 13.65 3.97 -1.66
N TYR A 35 13.09 3.27 -2.66
CA TYR A 35 11.80 3.58 -3.25
C TYR A 35 10.68 3.52 -2.21
N MET A 36 10.61 2.44 -1.42
CA MET A 36 9.61 2.26 -0.35
C MET A 36 9.72 3.35 0.72
N LEU A 37 10.94 3.67 1.19
CA LEU A 37 11.15 4.72 2.18
C LEU A 37 10.77 6.10 1.64
N THR A 38 11.04 6.35 0.35
CA THR A 38 10.63 7.61 -0.31
C THR A 38 9.11 7.73 -0.38
N LEU A 39 8.42 6.64 -0.74
CA LEU A 39 6.95 6.56 -0.77
C LEU A 39 6.35 6.90 0.61
N LEU A 40 6.87 6.28 1.66
CA LEU A 40 6.39 6.49 3.03
C LEU A 40 6.74 7.86 3.59
N ASN A 41 7.91 8.41 3.26
CA ASN A 41 8.28 9.77 3.64
C ASN A 41 7.30 10.79 3.04
N ASN A 42 6.88 10.60 1.79
CA ASN A 42 5.87 11.46 1.17
C ASN A 42 4.52 11.36 1.89
N ILE A 43 4.09 10.15 2.27
CA ILE A 43 2.88 9.94 3.08
C ILE A 43 3.01 10.64 4.44
N GLN A 44 4.14 10.46 5.12
CA GLN A 44 4.39 11.07 6.42
C GLN A 44 4.35 12.61 6.37
N ILE A 45 4.91 13.22 5.33
CA ILE A 45 4.85 14.68 5.13
C ILE A 45 3.40 15.17 4.99
N MET A 46 2.57 14.43 4.26
CA MET A 46 1.16 14.81 4.10
C MET A 46 0.37 14.69 5.41
N TYR A 47 0.67 13.71 6.26
CA TYR A 47 0.03 13.53 7.57
C TYR A 47 0.59 14.40 8.71
N TYR A 48 1.72 15.07 8.49
CA TYR A 48 2.23 16.09 9.42
C TYR A 48 1.66 17.49 9.17
N GLN A 49 0.82 17.68 8.14
CA GLN A 49 0.19 18.97 7.92
C GLN A 49 -0.67 19.38 9.13
N PRO A 50 -0.70 20.67 9.55
CA PRO A 50 -1.46 21.10 10.72
C PRO A 50 -2.97 20.81 10.65
N SER A 51 -3.51 20.63 9.44
CA SER A 51 -4.89 20.20 9.18
C SER A 51 -5.14 18.73 9.51
N ALA A 52 -4.09 17.91 9.61
CA ALA A 52 -4.15 16.51 9.98
C ALA A 52 -3.99 16.34 11.50
N SER A 53 -5.12 16.35 12.21
CA SER A 53 -5.18 16.19 13.66
C SER A 53 -5.99 14.92 14.04
N PRO A 54 -5.51 14.10 14.98
CA PRO A 54 -4.23 14.19 15.67
C PRO A 54 -3.04 13.86 14.74
N PRO A 55 -1.80 14.30 15.07
CA PRO A 55 -0.62 13.95 14.29
C PRO A 55 -0.44 12.43 14.27
N LEU A 56 -0.22 11.88 13.07
CA LEU A 56 0.06 10.47 12.85
C LEU A 56 1.54 10.28 12.51
N THR A 57 2.17 9.29 13.12
CA THR A 57 3.51 8.84 12.77
C THR A 57 3.47 7.44 12.19
N PHE A 58 3.95 7.26 10.97
CA PHE A 58 4.03 5.94 10.33
C PHE A 58 5.39 5.31 10.61
N ARG A 59 5.38 4.07 11.11
CA ARG A 59 6.60 3.30 11.40
C ARG A 59 6.57 1.97 10.68
N VAL A 60 7.55 1.72 9.82
CA VAL A 60 7.72 0.39 9.20
C VAL A 60 8.33 -0.56 10.22
N ILE A 61 7.60 -1.61 10.57
CA ILE A 61 8.09 -2.67 11.46
C ILE A 61 8.40 -3.97 10.71
N ARG A 62 7.86 -4.12 9.49
CA ARG A 62 8.11 -5.27 8.61
C ARG A 62 8.26 -4.81 7.17
N TYR A 63 9.31 -5.30 6.51
CA TYR A 63 9.53 -5.13 5.07
C TYR A 63 9.91 -6.48 4.47
N GLU A 64 9.12 -6.95 3.51
CA GLU A 64 9.28 -8.28 2.92
C GLU A 64 9.20 -8.21 1.39
N VAL A 65 10.19 -8.81 0.73
CA VAL A 65 10.22 -8.93 -0.73
C VAL A 65 9.93 -10.37 -1.10
N LEU A 66 8.78 -10.60 -1.73
CA LEU A 66 8.36 -11.90 -2.21
C LEU A 66 9.08 -12.21 -3.51
N THR A 67 10.30 -12.73 -3.43
CA THR A 67 11.07 -13.11 -4.63
C THR A 67 10.41 -14.23 -5.43
N THR A 68 9.52 -14.99 -4.79
CA THR A 68 8.60 -15.95 -5.41
C THR A 68 7.23 -15.77 -4.75
N GLN A 69 6.18 -15.61 -5.57
CA GLN A 69 4.85 -15.35 -5.07
C GLN A 69 4.25 -16.58 -4.37
N PRO A 70 3.73 -16.46 -3.13
CA PRO A 70 2.99 -17.54 -2.49
C PRO A 70 1.73 -17.93 -3.29
N SER A 71 1.38 -19.23 -3.29
CA SER A 71 0.22 -19.75 -4.03
C SER A 71 -1.11 -19.07 -3.66
N ALA A 72 -1.24 -18.60 -2.42
CA ALA A 72 -2.41 -17.89 -1.93
C ALA A 72 -2.65 -16.53 -2.61
N ILE A 73 -1.61 -15.92 -3.17
CA ILE A 73 -1.61 -14.61 -3.84
C ILE A 73 -0.95 -14.67 -5.22
N ALA A 74 -0.95 -15.83 -5.86
CA ALA A 74 -0.40 -16.03 -7.20
C ALA A 74 -1.22 -15.30 -8.29
N GLY A 75 -0.55 -14.91 -9.39
CA GLY A 75 -1.14 -14.14 -10.49
C GLY A 75 -2.50 -14.67 -10.98
N ASN A 76 -2.61 -15.98 -11.16
CA ASN A 76 -3.83 -16.62 -11.66
C ASN A 76 -5.02 -16.50 -10.70
N VAL A 77 -4.81 -16.44 -9.38
CA VAL A 77 -5.91 -16.39 -8.39
C VAL A 77 -6.52 -15.00 -8.22
N HIS A 78 -5.90 -13.98 -8.81
CA HIS A 78 -6.38 -12.60 -8.85
C HIS A 78 -6.40 -12.01 -10.27
N ASN A 79 -6.46 -12.88 -11.28
CA ASN A 79 -6.53 -12.50 -12.69
C ASN A 79 -5.45 -11.50 -13.14
N HIS A 80 -4.21 -11.70 -12.69
CA HIS A 80 -3.02 -10.94 -13.10
C HIS A 80 -3.11 -9.42 -12.92
N GLY A 81 -3.85 -8.97 -11.89
CA GLY A 81 -3.93 -7.55 -11.54
C GLY A 81 -5.35 -7.06 -11.27
N ASN A 82 -6.36 -7.93 -11.15
CA ASN A 82 -7.69 -7.47 -10.77
C ASN A 82 -7.65 -6.88 -9.35
N ALA A 83 -7.99 -5.59 -9.24
CA ALA A 83 -7.86 -4.82 -8.01
C ALA A 83 -8.59 -5.44 -6.80
N GLN A 84 -9.84 -5.88 -7.00
CA GLN A 84 -10.64 -6.46 -5.93
C GLN A 84 -10.07 -7.82 -5.51
N MET A 85 -9.86 -8.69 -6.50
CA MET A 85 -9.42 -10.05 -6.21
C MET A 85 -8.04 -10.04 -5.57
N TYR A 86 -7.12 -9.18 -6.04
CA TYR A 86 -5.76 -9.16 -5.51
C TYR A 86 -5.73 -8.60 -4.09
N LEU A 87 -6.45 -7.51 -3.82
CA LEU A 87 -6.59 -7.00 -2.46
C LEU A 87 -7.15 -8.09 -1.53
N ASP A 88 -8.28 -8.72 -1.90
CA ASP A 88 -8.90 -9.77 -1.07
C ASP A 88 -7.95 -10.93 -0.76
N ARG A 89 -7.15 -11.36 -1.75
CA ARG A 89 -6.15 -12.42 -1.58
C ARG A 89 -5.03 -11.97 -0.66
N PHE A 90 -4.51 -10.76 -0.84
CA PHE A 90 -3.46 -10.20 0.00
C PHE A 90 -3.90 -10.00 1.45
N CYS A 91 -5.09 -9.43 1.68
CA CYS A 91 -5.67 -9.24 3.00
C CYS A 91 -5.85 -10.57 3.75
N ARG A 92 -6.20 -11.65 3.05
CA ARG A 92 -6.25 -13.01 3.63
C ARG A 92 -4.87 -13.56 3.91
N TYR A 93 -3.92 -13.38 2.98
CA TYR A 93 -2.54 -13.84 3.15
C TYR A 93 -1.88 -13.20 4.37
N GLN A 94 -1.87 -11.87 4.46
CA GLN A 94 -1.21 -11.15 5.56
C GLN A 94 -1.80 -11.52 6.92
N ARG A 95 -3.12 -11.74 7.01
CA ARG A 95 -3.80 -12.17 8.23
C ARG A 95 -3.39 -13.57 8.69
N ASN A 96 -3.02 -14.45 7.75
CA ASN A 96 -2.61 -15.82 8.05
C ASN A 96 -1.11 -15.90 8.38
N LEU A 97 -0.37 -14.79 8.32
CA LEU A 97 0.99 -14.71 8.86
C LEU A 97 0.85 -14.63 10.39
N GLY A 98 1.11 -15.75 11.07
CA GLY A 98 0.59 -16.01 12.43
C GLY A 98 0.80 -14.93 13.50
N ILE A 99 1.88 -14.13 13.43
CA ILE A 99 2.08 -12.97 14.31
C ILE A 99 1.87 -11.70 13.49
N ARG A 100 0.81 -10.95 13.84
CA ARG A 100 0.48 -9.63 13.32
C ARG A 100 0.84 -8.59 14.37
N ASP A 101 2.04 -8.05 14.27
CA ASP A 101 2.52 -6.93 15.07
C ASP A 101 2.30 -5.57 14.38
N TRP A 102 1.75 -5.54 13.16
CA TRP A 102 1.44 -4.31 12.42
C TRP A 102 -0.03 -3.92 12.49
N ASP A 103 -0.29 -2.61 12.48
CA ASP A 103 -1.63 -2.05 12.33
C ASP A 103 -2.14 -2.22 10.90
N HIS A 104 -1.27 -1.99 9.90
CA HIS A 104 -1.69 -1.94 8.50
C HIS A 104 -0.67 -2.54 7.53
N ALA A 105 -1.13 -3.32 6.55
CA ALA A 105 -0.28 -3.97 5.56
C ALA A 105 -0.38 -3.30 4.18
N ILE A 106 0.74 -3.11 3.49
CA ILE A 106 0.79 -2.52 2.16
C ILE A 106 1.44 -3.53 1.20
N MET A 107 0.77 -3.86 0.10
CA MET A 107 1.34 -4.62 -1.01
C MET A 107 1.72 -3.67 -2.14
N LEU A 108 3.01 -3.60 -2.47
CA LEU A 108 3.54 -2.93 -3.65
C LEU A 108 3.66 -3.96 -4.79
N THR A 109 2.91 -3.74 -5.87
CA THR A 109 2.80 -4.67 -6.99
C THR A 109 3.38 -4.10 -8.29
N GLY A 110 3.98 -4.98 -9.10
CA GLY A 110 4.45 -4.66 -10.45
C GLY A 110 3.39 -4.90 -11.54
N TYR A 111 2.23 -5.47 -11.18
CA TYR A 111 1.09 -5.58 -12.08
C TYR A 111 0.45 -4.22 -12.38
N ASP A 112 -0.05 -4.07 -13.61
CA ASP A 112 -1.01 -3.03 -13.99
C ASP A 112 -2.40 -3.41 -13.44
N ILE A 113 -2.85 -2.68 -12.42
CA ILE A 113 -4.07 -2.96 -11.68
C ILE A 113 -5.29 -2.55 -12.51
N HIS A 114 -6.25 -3.48 -12.65
CA HIS A 114 -7.46 -3.27 -13.44
C HIS A 114 -8.74 -3.66 -12.69
N ARG A 115 -9.89 -3.09 -13.08
CA ARG A 115 -11.22 -3.37 -12.47
C ARG A 115 -12.04 -4.45 -13.21
N GLY A 116 -11.55 -4.98 -14.34
CA GLY A 116 -12.25 -6.01 -15.12
C GLY A 116 -12.00 -5.89 -16.62
N ALA A 117 -12.61 -6.78 -17.41
CA ALA A 117 -12.48 -6.77 -18.87
C ALA A 117 -13.06 -5.47 -19.44
N GLY A 118 -12.21 -4.66 -20.08
CA GLY A 118 -12.60 -3.41 -20.76
C GLY A 118 -12.28 -2.11 -20.00
N SER A 119 -11.84 -2.18 -18.74
CA SER A 119 -11.26 -1.02 -18.04
C SER A 119 -9.78 -0.97 -18.36
N ARG A 120 -9.32 0.09 -19.03
CA ARG A 120 -7.88 0.41 -19.06
C ARG A 120 -7.41 0.70 -17.64
N SER A 121 -6.16 0.34 -17.39
CA SER A 121 -5.30 0.65 -16.23
C SER A 121 -5.92 1.70 -15.33
N ILE A 122 -6.26 1.35 -14.09
CA ILE A 122 -6.57 2.40 -13.14
C ILE A 122 -5.27 2.79 -12.48
N SER A 123 -4.63 3.83 -13.01
CA SER A 123 -3.48 4.46 -12.37
C SER A 123 -3.76 4.66 -10.88
N GLY A 124 -3.10 3.82 -10.07
CA GLY A 124 -2.98 3.97 -8.64
C GLY A 124 -4.23 3.73 -7.79
N ILE A 125 -5.10 2.75 -8.04
CA ILE A 125 -6.10 2.39 -7.00
C ILE A 125 -5.38 1.83 -5.76
N ALA A 126 -5.26 2.68 -4.74
CA ALA A 126 -5.35 2.22 -3.35
C ALA A 126 -6.83 2.03 -3.06
N ARG A 127 -7.34 0.80 -3.13
CA ARG A 127 -8.62 0.53 -2.49
C ARG A 127 -8.29 0.38 -1.01
N LEU A 128 -8.47 1.46 -0.25
CA LEU A 128 -8.43 1.41 1.20
C LEU A 128 -9.77 0.95 1.72
N ASP A 129 -9.86 -0.35 1.95
CA ASP A 129 -10.80 -0.81 2.97
C ASP A 129 -10.06 -0.91 4.31
N GLY A 130 -10.73 -0.51 5.40
CA GLY A 130 -10.49 -1.04 6.75
C GLY A 130 -9.23 -0.70 7.56
N MET A 131 -8.76 0.54 7.70
CA MET A 131 -7.81 0.88 8.79
C MET A 131 -8.40 0.64 10.20
N CYS A 132 -9.71 0.81 10.37
CA CYS A 132 -10.41 0.67 11.65
C CYS A 132 -11.27 -0.60 11.71
N ASP A 133 -11.14 -1.48 10.71
CA ASP A 133 -11.72 -2.81 10.74
C ASP A 133 -10.58 -3.81 10.95
N PRO A 134 -10.46 -4.47 12.12
CA PRO A 134 -9.40 -5.45 12.37
C PRO A 134 -9.39 -6.61 11.35
N TRP A 135 -10.44 -6.75 10.54
CA TRP A 135 -10.56 -7.74 9.48
C TRP A 135 -10.01 -7.30 8.11
N ASN A 136 -9.77 -5.99 7.87
CA ASN A 136 -9.48 -5.42 6.55
C ASN A 136 -8.33 -4.39 6.54
N THR A 137 -7.28 -4.50 7.37
CA THR A 137 -6.16 -3.54 7.41
C THR A 137 -5.10 -3.78 6.32
N CYS A 138 -5.46 -3.57 5.06
CA CYS A 138 -4.59 -3.86 3.92
C CYS A 138 -4.77 -2.87 2.77
N THR A 139 -3.68 -2.58 2.07
CA THR A 139 -3.64 -1.75 0.86
C THR A 139 -2.92 -2.49 -0.25
N LEU A 140 -3.41 -2.30 -1.48
CA LEU A 140 -2.71 -2.68 -2.70
C LEU A 140 -2.34 -1.40 -3.44
N ALA A 141 -1.08 -1.27 -3.88
CA ALA A 141 -0.57 -0.11 -4.59
C ALA A 141 0.38 -0.52 -5.72
N GLU A 142 0.29 0.15 -6.85
CA GLU A 142 1.22 -0.05 -7.98
C GLU A 142 2.57 0.57 -7.67
N GLY A 143 3.63 -0.24 -7.68
CA GLY A 143 4.98 0.19 -7.34
C GLY A 143 5.78 0.80 -8.50
N LEU A 144 5.19 0.87 -9.70
CA LEU A 144 5.82 1.47 -10.88
C LEU A 144 5.32 2.89 -11.17
N ASP A 145 4.27 3.34 -10.49
CA ASP A 145 3.72 4.69 -10.62
C ASP A 145 3.83 5.44 -9.28
N PHE A 146 4.49 6.60 -9.30
CA PHE A 146 4.76 7.43 -8.11
C PHE A 146 3.49 8.14 -7.60
N THR A 147 2.43 8.18 -8.42
CA THR A 147 1.11 8.69 -8.04
C THR A 147 0.44 7.84 -6.96
N SER A 148 0.89 6.60 -6.75
CA SER A 148 0.46 5.73 -5.65
C SER A 148 0.65 6.36 -4.26
N ALA A 149 1.66 7.20 -4.05
CA ALA A 149 1.89 7.93 -2.79
C ALA A 149 0.78 8.93 -2.46
N PHE A 150 0.32 9.68 -3.47
CA PHE A 150 -0.77 10.65 -3.33
C PHE A 150 -2.11 9.96 -3.06
N ILE A 151 -2.33 8.81 -3.68
CA ILE A 151 -3.57 8.05 -3.50
C ILE A 151 -3.58 7.32 -2.16
N GLY A 152 -2.44 6.83 -1.68
CA GLY A 152 -2.30 6.35 -0.29
C GLY A 152 -2.76 7.40 0.73
N THR A 153 -2.45 8.68 0.51
CA THR A 153 -2.84 9.77 1.42
C THR A 153 -4.29 10.20 1.27
N HIS A 154 -4.78 10.34 0.03
CA HIS A 154 -6.18 10.69 -0.23
C HIS A 154 -7.14 9.71 0.45
N GLU A 155 -6.81 8.43 0.39
CA GLU A 155 -7.67 7.36 0.86
C GLU A 155 -7.52 7.14 2.38
N LEU A 156 -6.32 7.30 2.96
CA LEU A 156 -6.11 7.18 4.41
C LEU A 156 -6.93 8.30 5.11
N GLY A 157 -7.11 9.44 4.45
CA GLY A 157 -8.00 10.53 4.86
C GLY A 157 -9.49 10.17 4.80
N HIS A 158 -9.92 9.34 3.85
CA HIS A 158 -11.31 8.93 3.69
C HIS A 158 -11.86 8.03 4.81
N ARG A 159 -11.02 7.34 5.59
CA ARG A 159 -11.45 6.56 6.77
C ARG A 159 -11.18 7.26 8.11
N MET A 160 -10.28 8.25 8.13
CA MET A 160 -10.21 9.25 9.21
C MET A 160 -11.41 10.22 9.21
N ARG A 161 -12.37 10.06 8.30
CA ARG A 161 -13.51 10.95 8.02
C ARG A 161 -14.55 11.19 9.12
N HIS A 162 -14.40 10.66 10.33
CA HIS A 162 -15.07 11.32 11.46
C HIS A 162 -14.30 12.56 11.96
N ALA A 163 -13.13 12.88 11.40
CA ALA A 163 -12.36 14.10 11.64
C ALA A 163 -11.97 14.90 10.37
N PHE A 164 -12.06 14.31 9.16
CA PHE A 164 -11.41 14.84 7.94
C PHE A 164 -12.36 15.21 6.79
N GLU A 165 -13.58 15.68 7.06
CA GLU A 165 -14.55 15.98 6.00
C GLU A 165 -14.48 17.40 5.41
N LEU A 166 -13.49 18.25 5.78
CA LEU A 166 -13.58 19.69 5.47
C LEU A 166 -12.41 20.36 4.70
N THR A 167 -11.36 19.67 4.25
CA THR A 167 -10.19 20.39 3.69
C THR A 167 -9.76 20.07 2.25
N LEU A 168 -10.23 18.99 1.62
CA LEU A 168 -9.84 18.68 0.23
C LEU A 168 -10.85 19.16 -0.83
N SER A 169 -12.00 19.71 -0.45
CA SER A 169 -12.93 20.34 -1.40
C SER A 169 -12.52 21.77 -1.80
N SER A 170 -11.39 22.29 -1.30
CA SER A 170 -11.01 23.70 -1.47
C SER A 170 -9.88 23.93 -2.48
N TYR A 171 -9.31 22.87 -3.08
CA TYR A 171 -8.18 22.97 -4.01
C TYR A 171 -8.29 21.99 -5.19
N MET A 172 -9.48 21.91 -5.78
CA MET A 172 -9.67 21.59 -7.20
C MET A 172 -10.55 22.65 -7.84
#